data_AF-A0AAQ3RZ60-F1
#
_entry.id   AF-A0AAQ3RZ60-F1
#
_cell.length_a   1.000
_cell.length_b   1.000
_cell.length_c   1.000
_cell.angle_alpha   90.00
_cell.angle_beta   90.00
_cell.angle_gamma   90.00
#
_symmetry.space_group_name_H-M   'P 1'
#
loop_
_entity.id
_entity.type
_entity.pdbx_description
1 polymer ?
#
loop_
_entity_poly.entity_id
_entity_poly.type
_entity_poly.pdbx_seq_one_letter_code
_entity_poly.pdbx_strand_id
1 'polypeptide(L)'
;MTNKIFLPLPEGALCLIAASAFCAEYLLFYFHSTTHKGLEGYYHTLLVFLVGLCILSSIAGALLPTSFPVDLCNGIAIALQGLWFYQTAFVLYGPMMPSGCKLGEMSVTCHSADSEVRSELLANFQLFVAVLVVLVGTVVSYGFAASRYGKYEVKTLHAFQVGFDED
;
A
#
# COMPACT_ATOMS: atom_id res chain seq x y z
N MET A 1 -11.63 30.28 -9.06
CA MET A 1 -10.36 29.65 -8.63
C MET A 1 -10.12 28.47 -9.55
N THR A 2 -9.40 28.70 -10.65
CA THR A 2 -9.20 27.73 -11.73
C THR A 2 -8.10 26.76 -11.32
N ASN A 3 -8.46 25.52 -11.01
CA ASN A 3 -7.50 24.45 -10.73
C ASN A 3 -6.81 24.07 -12.06
N LYS A 4 -5.71 24.74 -12.39
CA LYS A 4 -4.84 24.34 -13.50
C LYS A 4 -3.97 23.18 -13.01
N ILE A 5 -4.36 21.96 -13.38
CA ILE A 5 -3.46 20.82 -13.43
C ILE A 5 -2.30 21.21 -14.34
N PHE A 6 -1.10 21.36 -13.76
CA PHE A 6 0.02 22.08 -14.38
C PHE A 6 0.65 21.34 -15.57
N LEU A 7 0.27 20.07 -15.80
CA LEU A 7 0.65 19.28 -16.96
C LEU A 7 -0.44 18.22 -17.23
N PRO A 8 -1.20 18.29 -18.34
CA PRO A 8 -2.06 17.19 -18.77
C PRO A 8 -1.19 16.07 -19.34
N LEU A 9 -0.49 15.34 -18.46
CA LEU A 9 0.25 14.16 -18.88
C LEU A 9 -0.77 13.04 -19.18
N PRO A 10 -0.59 12.29 -20.29
CA PRO A 10 -1.41 11.12 -20.56
C PRO A 10 -1.31 10.14 -19.39
N GLU A 11 -2.40 9.45 -19.08
CA GLU A 11 -2.54 8.58 -17.91
C GLU A 11 -1.46 7.49 -17.83
N GLY A 12 -1.03 6.97 -18.99
CA GLY A 12 0.10 6.06 -19.09
C GLY A 12 1.44 6.68 -18.67
N ALA A 13 1.67 7.97 -18.90
CA ALA A 13 2.89 8.66 -18.46
C ALA A 13 2.93 8.86 -16.94
N LEU A 14 1.79 9.10 -16.28
CA LEU A 14 1.72 9.12 -14.82
C LEU A 14 2.05 7.74 -14.23
N CYS A 15 1.50 6.66 -14.80
CA CYS A 15 1.83 5.30 -14.37
C CYS A 15 3.32 4.98 -14.55
N LEU A 16 3.93 5.45 -15.64
CA LEU A 16 5.35 5.23 -15.92
C LEU A 16 6.26 6.02 -14.97
N ILE A 17 5.90 7.26 -14.65
CA ILE A 17 6.60 8.07 -13.64
C ILE A 17 6.46 7.42 -12.26
N ALA A 18 5.27 6.98 -11.88
CA ALA A 18 5.05 6.26 -10.61
C ALA A 18 5.88 4.97 -10.56
N ALA A 19 5.87 4.17 -11.62
CA ALA A 19 6.70 2.97 -11.74
C ALA A 19 8.20 3.28 -11.63
N SER A 20 8.66 4.40 -12.22
CA SER A 20 10.06 4.84 -12.10
C SER A 20 10.43 5.26 -10.67
N ALA A 21 9.51 5.92 -9.96
CA ALA A 21 9.71 6.31 -8.57
C ALA A 21 9.78 5.07 -7.66
N PHE A 22 8.86 4.11 -7.84
CA PHE A 22 8.91 2.83 -7.13
C PHE A 22 10.16 2.02 -7.48
N CYS A 23 10.64 2.08 -8.72
CA CYS A 23 11.88 1.42 -9.13
C CYS A 23 13.12 2.05 -8.45
N ALA A 24 13.17 3.38 -8.35
CA ALA A 24 14.23 4.07 -7.61
C ALA A 24 14.19 3.70 -6.11
N GLU A 25 12.99 3.65 -5.52
CA GLU A 25 12.79 3.21 -4.14
C GLU A 25 13.23 1.75 -3.92
N TYR A 26 12.85 0.84 -4.84
CA TYR A 26 13.26 -0.55 -4.84
C TYR A 26 14.78 -0.68 -4.83
N LEU A 27 15.47 0.02 -5.71
CA LEU A 27 16.94 -0.03 -5.80
C LEU A 27 17.59 0.50 -4.53
N LEU A 28 17.07 1.59 -3.97
CA LEU A 28 17.58 2.16 -2.71
C LEU A 28 17.50 1.13 -1.58
N PHE A 29 16.33 0.53 -1.38
CA PHE A 29 16.15 -0.48 -0.34
C PHE A 29 16.88 -1.77 -0.63
N TYR A 30 17.02 -2.16 -1.90
CA TYR A 30 17.78 -3.35 -2.28
C TYR A 30 19.26 -3.17 -1.92
N PHE A 31 19.88 -2.05 -2.31
CA PHE A 31 21.28 -1.78 -1.93
C PHE A 31 21.46 -1.62 -0.42
N HIS A 32 20.53 -0.92 0.24
CA HIS A 32 20.55 -0.81 1.70
C HIS A 32 20.44 -2.18 2.38
N SER A 33 19.52 -3.04 1.93
CA SER A 33 19.30 -4.38 2.48
C SER A 33 20.48 -5.32 2.23
N THR A 34 21.21 -5.20 1.12
CA THR A 34 22.39 -6.03 0.86
C THR A 34 23.56 -5.76 1.82
N THR A 35 23.57 -4.60 2.48
CA THR A 35 24.57 -4.21 3.47
C THR A 35 24.29 -4.79 4.86
N HIS A 36 23.04 -5.15 5.18
CA HIS A 36 22.64 -5.65 6.50
C HIS A 36 22.39 -7.17 6.48
N LYS A 37 22.97 -7.92 7.42
CA LYS A 37 22.70 -9.35 7.62
C LYS A 37 21.91 -9.55 8.93
N GLY A 38 20.81 -10.31 8.86
CA GLY A 38 19.94 -10.63 10.00
C GLY A 38 18.48 -10.18 9.82
N LEU A 39 17.79 -9.90 10.93
CA LEU A 39 16.36 -9.56 11.01
C LEU A 39 15.96 -8.32 10.16
N GLU A 40 16.82 -7.31 10.14
CA GLU A 40 16.64 -6.09 9.34
C GLU A 40 16.55 -6.42 7.84
N GLY A 41 17.39 -7.34 7.35
CA GLY A 41 17.37 -7.77 5.96
C GLY A 41 16.09 -8.51 5.58
N TYR A 42 15.48 -9.27 6.50
CA TYR A 42 14.22 -9.98 6.24
C TYR A 42 13.04 -9.01 6.05
N TYR A 43 12.91 -8.01 6.93
CA TYR A 43 11.89 -6.97 6.82
C TYR A 43 12.07 -6.12 5.55
N HIS A 44 13.32 -5.76 5.21
CA HIS A 44 13.62 -5.06 3.97
C HIS A 44 13.34 -5.91 2.73
N THR A 45 13.59 -7.22 2.76
CA THR A 45 13.27 -8.12 1.64
C THR A 45 11.76 -8.18 1.38
N LEU A 46 10.94 -8.25 2.43
CA LEU A 46 9.48 -8.18 2.30
C LEU A 46 9.02 -6.83 1.74
N LEU A 47 9.68 -5.74 2.13
CA LEU A 47 9.40 -4.41 1.62
C LEU A 47 9.72 -4.28 0.12
N VAL A 48 10.87 -4.79 -0.30
CA VAL A 48 11.31 -4.85 -1.70
C VAL A 48 10.34 -5.69 -2.54
N PHE A 49 9.82 -6.79 -2.01
CA PHE A 49 8.79 -7.60 -2.67
C PHE A 49 7.48 -6.83 -2.88
N LEU A 50 7.00 -6.09 -1.86
CA LEU A 50 5.82 -5.25 -1.94
C LEU A 50 5.97 -4.12 -2.97
N VAL A 51 7.13 -3.45 -2.99
CA VAL A 51 7.43 -2.42 -4.00
C VAL A 51 7.46 -3.02 -5.41
N GLY A 52 8.01 -4.23 -5.57
CA GLY A 52 7.95 -4.97 -6.83
C GLY A 52 6.52 -5.24 -7.31
N LEU A 53 5.61 -5.62 -6.39
CA LEU A 53 4.18 -5.78 -6.71
C LEU A 53 3.53 -4.45 -7.14
N CYS A 54 3.88 -3.33 -6.50
CA CYS A 54 3.42 -2.00 -6.93
C CYS A 54 3.89 -1.65 -8.35
N ILE A 55 5.15 -1.96 -8.69
CA ILE A 55 5.69 -1.75 -10.04
C ILE A 55 4.92 -2.58 -11.06
N LEU A 56 4.73 -3.88 -10.79
CA LEU A 56 3.99 -4.77 -11.68
C LEU A 56 2.54 -4.31 -11.86
N SER A 57 1.87 -3.89 -10.78
CA SER A 57 0.50 -3.40 -10.83
C SER A 57 0.39 -2.06 -11.56
N SER A 58 1.36 -1.16 -11.40
CA SER A 58 1.42 0.12 -12.11
C SER A 58 1.66 -0.08 -13.62
N ILE A 59 2.53 -1.03 -13.99
CA ILE A 59 2.75 -1.41 -15.40
C ILE A 59 1.48 -2.08 -15.96
N ALA A 60 0.83 -2.96 -15.21
CA ALA A 60 -0.42 -3.59 -15.62
C ALA A 60 -1.54 -2.56 -15.82
N GLY A 61 -1.64 -1.54 -14.94
CA GLY A 61 -2.57 -0.42 -15.10
C GLY A 61 -2.27 0.43 -16.33
N ALA A 62 -0.99 0.64 -16.64
CA ALA A 62 -0.59 1.34 -17.86
C ALA A 62 -0.94 0.57 -19.14
N LEU A 63 -0.85 -0.77 -19.11
CA LEU A 63 -1.16 -1.65 -20.25
C LEU A 63 -2.67 -1.90 -20.40
N LEU A 64 -3.43 -1.89 -19.30
CA LEU A 64 -4.86 -2.18 -19.25
C LEU A 64 -5.65 -1.07 -18.53
N PRO A 65 -5.65 0.17 -19.05
CA PRO A 65 -6.31 1.32 -18.40
C PRO A 65 -7.84 1.21 -18.33
N THR A 66 -8.44 0.21 -18.98
CA THR A 66 -9.89 0.05 -19.10
C THR A 66 -10.50 -0.84 -18.01
N SER A 67 -9.71 -1.36 -17.08
CA SER A 67 -10.17 -2.33 -16.08
C SER A 67 -10.14 -1.76 -14.66
N PHE A 68 -11.33 -1.42 -14.14
CA PHE A 68 -11.56 -1.06 -12.73
C PHE A 68 -10.86 -1.97 -11.71
N PRO A 69 -10.85 -3.32 -11.85
CA PRO A 69 -10.15 -4.17 -10.88
C PRO A 69 -8.64 -3.97 -10.89
N VAL A 70 -8.01 -3.58 -12.01
CA VAL A 70 -6.57 -3.35 -12.08
C VAL A 70 -6.18 -2.07 -11.35
N ASP A 71 -6.97 -1.02 -11.50
CA ASP A 71 -6.76 0.23 -10.76
C ASP A 71 -6.96 0.03 -9.25
N LEU A 72 -8.00 -0.72 -8.88
CA LEU A 72 -8.25 -1.09 -7.48
C LEU A 72 -7.11 -1.92 -6.88
N CYS A 73 -6.61 -2.92 -7.61
CA CYS A 73 -5.46 -3.71 -7.20
C CYS A 73 -4.20 -2.85 -7.04
N ASN A 74 -3.98 -1.87 -7.92
CA ASN A 74 -2.87 -0.94 -7.81
C ASN A 74 -2.97 -0.09 -6.53
N GLY A 75 -4.15 0.45 -6.24
CA GLY A 75 -4.41 1.19 -5.00
C GLY A 75 -4.21 0.35 -3.74
N ILE A 76 -4.69 -0.91 -3.74
CA ILE A 76 -4.47 -1.87 -2.64
C ILE A 76 -2.97 -2.13 -2.44
N ALA A 77 -2.22 -2.36 -3.52
CA ALA A 77 -0.79 -2.63 -3.46
C ALA A 77 -0.02 -1.43 -2.88
N ILE A 78 -0.32 -0.20 -3.34
CA ILE A 78 0.29 1.02 -2.84
C ILE A 78 -0.03 1.25 -1.35
N ALA A 79 -1.28 1.07 -0.95
CA ALA A 79 -1.68 1.20 0.46
C ALA A 79 -0.97 0.19 1.36
N LEU A 80 -0.83 -1.06 0.89
CA LEU A 80 -0.14 -2.12 1.61
C LEU A 80 1.36 -1.83 1.72
N GLN A 81 2.00 -1.37 0.63
CA GLN A 81 3.41 -0.97 0.62
C GLN A 81 3.68 0.16 1.62
N GLY A 82 2.86 1.22 1.62
CA GLY A 82 3.01 2.34 2.54
C GLY A 82 2.81 1.95 4.01
N LEU A 83 1.79 1.13 4.30
CA LEU A 83 1.54 0.63 5.65
C LEU A 83 2.69 -0.24 6.16
N TRP A 84 3.22 -1.11 5.29
CA TRP A 84 4.37 -1.96 5.62
C TRP A 84 5.63 -1.15 5.88
N PHE A 85 5.88 -0.09 5.09
CA PHE A 85 6.99 0.82 5.32
C PHE A 85 6.92 1.49 6.68
N TYR A 86 5.75 2.02 7.03
CA TYR A 86 5.52 2.65 8.34
C TYR A 86 5.70 1.65 9.48
N GLN A 87 5.12 0.46 9.36
CA GLN A 87 5.24 -0.59 10.36
C GLN A 87 6.69 -1.03 10.57
N THR A 88 7.43 -1.21 9.48
CA THR A 88 8.85 -1.62 9.53
C THR A 88 9.68 -0.56 10.24
N ALA A 89 9.44 0.73 9.95
CA ALA A 89 10.11 1.83 10.64
C ALA A 89 9.85 1.81 12.16
N PHE A 90 8.60 1.57 12.59
CA PHE A 90 8.26 1.50 14.02
C PHE A 90 8.80 0.25 14.73
N VAL A 91 8.92 -0.88 14.03
CA VAL A 91 9.46 -2.13 14.59
C VAL A 91 10.98 -2.05 14.74
N LEU A 92 11.66 -1.50 13.73
CA LEU A 92 13.12 -1.51 13.68
C LEU A 92 13.74 -0.32 14.45
N TYR A 93 13.11 0.86 14.38
CA TYR A 93 13.62 2.10 14.97
C TYR A 93 12.71 2.67 16.07
N GLY A 94 11.57 2.05 16.36
CA GLY A 94 10.61 2.50 17.35
C GLY A 94 10.56 1.64 18.62
N PRO A 95 9.62 1.94 19.55
CA PRO A 95 9.53 1.29 20.85
C PRO A 95 9.02 -0.16 20.80
N MET A 96 8.63 -0.66 19.62
CA MET A 96 8.17 -2.04 19.40
C MET A 96 9.30 -3.03 19.10
N MET A 97 10.55 -2.65 19.32
CA MET A 97 11.70 -3.53 19.11
C MET A 97 11.62 -4.79 20.00
N PRO A 98 11.73 -6.02 19.46
CA PRO A 98 11.62 -7.23 20.24
C PRO A 98 12.73 -7.36 21.28
N SER A 99 12.36 -7.79 22.50
CA SER A 99 13.26 -8.01 23.62
C SER A 99 14.34 -9.05 23.28
N GLY A 100 15.60 -8.60 23.18
CA GLY A 100 16.76 -9.44 22.86
C GLY A 100 17.55 -9.03 21.61
N CYS A 101 17.04 -8.08 20.82
CA CYS A 101 17.77 -7.46 19.71
C CYS A 101 18.26 -6.07 20.13
N LYS A 102 19.49 -5.71 19.77
CA LYS A 102 20.04 -4.38 20.02
C LYS A 102 20.38 -3.71 18.69
N LEU A 103 20.10 -2.42 18.63
CA LEU A 103 20.62 -1.56 17.57
C LEU A 103 22.12 -1.41 17.81
N GLY A 104 22.95 -2.12 17.05
CA GLY A 104 24.39 -1.91 17.02
C GLY A 104 24.74 -0.67 16.20
N GLU A 105 26.00 -0.26 16.21
CA GLU A 105 26.48 0.95 15.52
C GLU A 105 26.21 0.94 14.00
N MET A 106 26.05 -0.24 13.39
CA MET A 106 25.81 -0.40 11.94
C MET A 106 24.83 -1.54 11.57
N SER A 107 24.25 -2.29 12.51
CA SER A 107 23.25 -3.33 12.20
C SER A 107 22.47 -3.80 13.43
N VAL A 108 21.21 -4.21 13.22
CA VAL A 108 20.42 -4.89 14.26
C VAL A 108 20.91 -6.33 14.41
N THR A 109 21.55 -6.63 15.53
CA THR A 109 22.01 -7.99 15.86
C THR A 109 21.15 -8.58 16.97
N CYS A 110 20.59 -9.77 16.70
CA CYS A 110 19.84 -10.56 17.67
C CYS A 110 20.71 -11.73 18.16
N HIS A 111 20.66 -12.04 19.45
CA HIS A 111 21.63 -12.91 20.13
C HIS A 111 21.45 -14.43 19.87
N SER A 112 20.35 -14.90 19.25
CA SER A 112 20.10 -16.35 19.10
C SER A 112 19.21 -16.70 17.89
N ALA A 113 19.44 -17.86 17.26
CA ALA A 113 18.65 -18.36 16.12
C ALA A 113 17.15 -18.51 16.45
N ASP A 114 16.78 -18.85 17.68
CA ASP A 114 15.38 -18.88 18.14
C ASP A 114 14.67 -17.53 18.07
N SER A 115 15.43 -16.43 18.21
CA SER A 115 14.84 -15.09 18.08
C SER A 115 14.59 -14.70 16.64
N GLU A 116 15.32 -15.27 15.69
CA GLU A 116 15.16 -15.04 14.24
C GLU A 116 13.85 -15.68 13.75
N VAL A 117 13.63 -16.97 14.01
CA VAL A 117 12.36 -17.66 13.64
C VAL A 117 11.12 -17.02 14.28
N ARG A 118 11.23 -16.57 15.54
CA ARG A 118 10.12 -15.86 16.21
C ARG A 118 9.80 -14.54 15.52
N SER A 119 10.82 -13.82 15.07
CA SER A 119 10.65 -12.54 14.40
C SER A 119 10.17 -12.67 12.96
N GLU A 120 10.53 -13.74 12.24
CA GLU A 120 9.94 -14.08 10.94
C GLU A 120 8.44 -14.42 11.06
N LEU A 121 8.07 -15.19 12.09
CA LEU A 121 6.66 -15.51 12.36
C LEU A 121 5.85 -14.25 12.67
N LEU A 122 6.41 -13.34 13.48
CA LEU A 122 5.77 -12.05 13.78
C LEU A 122 5.63 -11.18 12.52
N ALA A 123 6.64 -11.14 11.65
CA ALA A 123 6.56 -10.42 10.38
C ALA A 123 5.45 -10.99 9.48
N ASN A 124 5.36 -12.31 9.34
CA ASN A 124 4.30 -12.96 8.57
C ASN A 124 2.90 -12.68 9.13
N PHE A 125 2.75 -12.74 10.46
CA PHE A 125 1.50 -12.40 11.11
C PHE A 125 1.12 -10.93 10.88
N GLN A 126 2.08 -10.01 11.02
CA GLN A 126 1.88 -8.58 10.77
C GLN A 126 1.47 -8.32 9.33
N LEU A 127 2.08 -9.02 8.37
CA LEU A 127 1.75 -8.92 6.96
C LEU A 127 0.32 -9.39 6.70
N PHE A 128 -0.08 -10.52 7.30
CA PHE A 128 -1.42 -11.05 7.15
C PHE A 128 -2.48 -10.09 7.71
N VAL A 129 -2.22 -9.51 8.89
CA VAL A 129 -3.09 -8.48 9.48
C VAL A 129 -3.17 -7.24 8.59
N ALA A 130 -2.03 -6.75 8.07
CA ALA A 130 -2.00 -5.61 7.16
C ALA A 130 -2.83 -5.85 5.89
N VAL A 131 -2.66 -7.03 5.27
CA VAL A 131 -3.46 -7.44 4.10
C VAL A 131 -4.95 -7.47 4.44
N LEU A 132 -5.34 -8.07 5.56
CA LEU A 132 -6.74 -8.10 5.99
C LEU A 132 -7.31 -6.70 6.20
N VAL A 133 -6.57 -5.80 6.86
CA VAL A 133 -7.00 -4.42 7.10
C VAL A 133 -7.22 -3.68 5.78
N VAL A 134 -6.30 -3.81 4.82
CA VAL A 134 -6.44 -3.15 3.51
C VAL A 134 -7.62 -3.73 2.72
N LEU A 135 -7.80 -5.05 2.72
CA LEU A 135 -8.93 -5.70 2.03
C LEU A 135 -10.27 -5.31 2.66
N VAL A 136 -10.40 -5.40 3.98
CA VAL A 136 -11.62 -4.99 4.71
C VAL A 136 -11.88 -3.50 4.49
N GLY A 137 -10.86 -2.65 4.59
CA GLY A 137 -10.97 -1.22 4.32
C GLY A 137 -11.47 -0.93 2.91
N THR A 138 -11.00 -1.68 1.91
CA THR A 138 -11.45 -1.57 0.52
C THR A 138 -12.92 -1.97 0.38
N VAL A 139 -13.31 -3.13 0.92
CA VAL A 139 -14.70 -3.62 0.88
C VAL A 139 -15.65 -2.67 1.61
N VAL A 140 -15.26 -2.17 2.79
CA VAL A 140 -16.04 -1.20 3.57
C VAL A 140 -16.19 0.11 2.81
N SER A 141 -15.11 0.61 2.22
CA SER A 141 -15.14 1.85 1.43
C SER A 141 -16.05 1.72 0.21
N TYR A 142 -15.95 0.59 -0.50
CA TYR A 142 -16.81 0.30 -1.65
C TYR A 142 -18.28 0.13 -1.23
N GLY A 143 -18.55 -0.62 -0.16
CA GLY A 143 -19.89 -0.81 0.38
C GLY A 143 -20.51 0.49 0.89
N PHE A 144 -19.71 1.36 1.53
CA PHE A 144 -20.14 2.68 1.96
C PHE A 144 -20.45 3.58 0.77
N ALA A 145 -19.60 3.59 -0.26
CA ALA A 145 -19.85 4.31 -1.50
C ALA A 145 -21.17 3.82 -2.14
N ALA A 146 -21.33 2.51 -2.36
CA ALA A 146 -22.53 1.93 -2.93
C ALA A 146 -23.80 2.30 -2.13
N SER A 147 -23.74 2.25 -0.79
CA SER A 147 -24.85 2.65 0.08
C SER A 147 -25.22 4.14 -0.07
N ARG A 148 -24.22 5.01 -0.24
CA ARG A 148 -24.44 6.45 -0.44
C ARG A 148 -24.98 6.73 -1.83
N TYR A 149 -24.34 6.24 -2.90
CA TYR A 149 -24.77 6.48 -4.28
C TYR A 149 -26.18 5.93 -4.54
N GLY A 150 -26.51 4.73 -4.05
CA GLY A 150 -27.87 4.19 -4.15
C GLY A 150 -28.91 5.06 -3.40
N LYS A 151 -28.57 5.61 -2.23
CA LYS A 151 -29.45 6.54 -1.51
C LYS A 151 -29.62 7.89 -2.22
N TYR A 152 -28.60 8.36 -2.94
CA TYR A 152 -28.70 9.60 -3.73
C TYR A 152 -29.59 9.39 -4.96
N GLU A 153 -29.47 8.27 -5.66
CA GLU A 153 -30.30 7.96 -6.84
C GLU A 153 -31.78 7.90 -6.48
N VAL A 154 -32.13 7.21 -5.37
CA VAL A 154 -33.52 7.12 -4.87
C VAL A 154 -34.07 8.49 -4.45
N LYS A 155 -33.26 9.33 -3.81
CA LYS A 155 -33.68 10.68 -3.41
C LYS A 155 -33.90 11.60 -4.62
N THR A 156 -33.05 11.52 -5.64
CA THR A 156 -33.19 12.28 -6.88
C THR A 156 -34.46 11.87 -7.64
N LEU A 157 -34.75 10.57 -7.74
CA LEU A 157 -35.98 10.06 -8.35
C LEU A 157 -37.24 10.55 -7.62
N HIS A 158 -37.23 10.50 -6.28
CA HIS A 158 -38.37 10.99 -5.48
C HIS A 158 -38.57 12.51 -5.60
N ALA A 159 -37.48 13.29 -5.71
CA ALA A 159 -37.58 14.74 -5.92
C ALA A 159 -38.13 15.09 -7.32
N PHE A 160 -37.75 14.33 -8.34
CA PHE A 160 -38.26 14.51 -9.70
C PHE A 160 -39.76 14.19 -9.79
N GLN A 161 -40.23 13.18 -9.05
CA GLN A 161 -41.64 12.78 -9.08
C GLN A 161 -42.55 13.75 -8.31
N VAL A 162 -42.08 14.32 -7.20
CA VAL A 162 -42.82 15.37 -6.48
C VAL A 162 -42.94 16.65 -7.31
N GLY A 163 -41.90 17.01 -8.06
CA GLY A 163 -41.95 18.17 -8.96
C GLY A 163 -42.92 18.02 -10.15
N PHE A 164 -43.30 16.80 -10.52
CA PHE A 164 -44.28 16.53 -11.58
C PHE A 164 -45.74 16.52 -11.10
N ASP A 165 -45.98 16.46 -9.79
CA ASP A 165 -47.32 16.48 -9.19
C ASP A 165 -47.78 17.91 -8.79
N GLU A 166 -46.88 18.91 -8.88
CA GLU A 166 -47.18 20.33 -8.59
C GLU A 166 -47.47 21.18 -9.85
N ASP A 167 -47.47 20.59 -11.05
CA ASP A 167 -47.79 21.23 -12.35
C ASP A 167 -49.17 20.81 -12.88
#